data_AF-A0A317UHX8-F1
#
_entry.id   AF-A0A317UHX8-F1
#
_cell.length_a   1.000
_cell.length_b   1.000
_cell.length_c   1.000
_cell.angle_alpha   90.00
_cell.angle_beta   90.00
_cell.angle_gamma   90.00
#
_symmetry.space_group_name_H-M   'P 1'
#
loop_
_entity.id
_entity.type
_entity.pdbx_description
1 polymer ?
#
loop_
_entity_poly.entity_id
_entity_poly.type
_entity_poly.pdbx_seq_one_letter_code
_entity_poly.pdbx_strand_id
1 'polypeptide(L)'
;MSDKKIVNIQLTKTKSVAAVEIGKDKYVDADGVTYKNMDSDLISDADDISEEEKHTFKFMSSLYDDIAELEEQKRAIDAKIAASKKEIKKAKSVIRNLQGRMSIADFAEKVGDMLPEGLFDEMVDKKFWCCTTLPDEGVDENAMYILNICDVSSRKGSLESLPFMYEEYGDWEMYKNAEEYLKYQRIVSAYAKTLPIKAEYISKLYYDKEDGLQCVSAYKVKLEKKLTKEYAKEIVAKLTDGFVYGN
;
A
#
# COMPACT_ATOMS: atom_id res chain seq x y z
N MET A 1 -6.49 13.13 -40.90
CA MET A 1 -5.68 13.80 -39.86
C MET A 1 -5.91 15.29 -40.03
N SER A 2 -6.38 16.00 -39.01
CA SER A 2 -6.31 17.46 -39.04
C SER A 2 -4.84 17.83 -39.10
N ASP A 3 -4.44 18.73 -40.00
CA ASP A 3 -3.07 19.25 -39.99
C ASP A 3 -2.84 19.96 -38.65
N LYS A 4 -2.09 19.29 -37.77
CA LYS A 4 -1.72 19.84 -36.48
C LYS A 4 -0.78 21.02 -36.69
N LYS A 5 -1.03 22.10 -35.95
CA LYS A 5 -0.29 23.34 -36.15
C LYS A 5 1.10 23.24 -35.57
N ILE A 6 2.06 23.81 -36.29
CA ILE A 6 3.38 24.14 -35.76
C ILE A 6 3.39 25.64 -35.55
N VAL A 7 3.70 26.07 -34.33
CA VAL A 7 3.58 27.45 -33.89
C VAL A 7 4.87 27.90 -33.23
N ASN A 8 5.11 29.20 -33.23
CA ASN A 8 6.08 29.83 -32.37
C ASN A 8 5.41 30.31 -31.09
N ILE A 9 5.97 29.91 -29.96
CA ILE A 9 5.52 30.30 -28.62
C ILE A 9 6.49 31.34 -28.07
N GLN A 10 6.00 32.55 -27.82
CA GLN A 10 6.79 33.62 -27.21
C GLN A 10 6.94 33.38 -25.70
N LEU A 11 8.17 33.13 -25.24
CA LEU A 11 8.47 32.86 -23.82
C LEU A 11 8.88 34.14 -23.08
N THR A 12 9.60 35.04 -23.74
CA THR A 12 10.03 36.34 -23.20
C THR A 12 10.02 37.39 -24.31
N LYS A 13 10.40 38.65 -24.06
CA LYS A 13 10.48 39.67 -25.14
C LYS A 13 11.47 39.32 -26.27
N THR A 14 12.44 38.45 -26.03
CA THR A 14 13.53 38.15 -26.97
C THR A 14 13.68 36.66 -27.28
N LYS A 15 12.84 35.81 -26.68
CA LYS A 15 12.91 34.35 -26.84
C LYS A 15 11.55 33.80 -27.27
N SER A 16 11.56 33.09 -28.37
CA SER A 16 10.48 32.23 -28.84
C SER A 16 10.99 30.81 -29.08
N VAL A 17 10.09 29.85 -29.13
CA VAL A 17 10.39 28.45 -29.46
C VAL A 17 9.36 27.90 -30.43
N ALA A 18 9.80 27.08 -31.38
CA ALA A 18 8.91 26.34 -32.25
C ALA A 18 8.35 25.11 -31.51
N ALA A 19 7.04 24.90 -31.60
CA ALA A 19 6.36 23.80 -30.95
C ALA A 19 5.24 23.25 -31.84
N VAL A 20 4.97 21.96 -31.74
CA VAL A 20 3.86 21.31 -32.45
C VAL A 20 2.70 21.05 -31.51
N GLU A 21 1.49 21.23 -32.01
CA GLU A 21 0.26 20.89 -31.31
C GLU A 21 0.19 19.37 -31.07
N ILE A 22 -0.14 18.95 -29.85
CA ILE A 22 -0.28 17.54 -29.46
C ILE A 22 -1.63 17.24 -28.79
N GLY A 23 -2.55 18.20 -28.86
CA GLY A 23 -3.89 18.12 -28.29
C GLY A 23 -4.47 19.53 -28.15
N LYS A 24 -5.74 19.62 -27.77
CA LYS A 24 -6.42 20.91 -27.61
C LYS A 24 -5.64 21.81 -26.65
N ASP A 25 -5.23 22.97 -27.16
CA ASP A 25 -4.49 24.02 -26.43
C ASP A 25 -3.19 23.50 -25.76
N LYS A 26 -2.57 22.47 -26.34
CA LYS A 26 -1.38 21.80 -25.82
C LYS A 26 -0.33 21.63 -26.92
N TYR A 27 0.88 22.12 -26.65
CA TYR A 27 1.99 22.13 -27.59
C TYR A 27 3.25 21.56 -26.95
N VAL A 28 4.19 21.06 -27.77
CA VAL A 28 5.48 20.57 -27.31
C VAL A 28 6.61 21.02 -28.23
N ASP A 29 7.71 21.51 -27.65
CA ASP A 29 8.90 21.90 -28.40
C ASP A 29 9.88 20.73 -28.60
N ALA A 30 10.98 20.99 -29.30
CA ALA A 30 12.00 20.00 -29.60
C ALA A 30 12.75 19.48 -28.36
N ASP A 31 12.74 20.24 -27.26
CA ASP A 31 13.34 19.84 -25.98
C ASP A 31 12.38 19.00 -25.12
N GLY A 32 11.15 18.75 -25.62
CA GLY A 32 10.11 18.00 -24.91
C GLY A 32 9.35 18.82 -23.87
N VAL A 33 9.53 20.14 -23.83
CA VAL A 33 8.80 21.01 -22.92
C VAL A 33 7.37 21.15 -23.41
N THR A 34 6.42 20.85 -22.53
CA THR A 34 4.98 20.93 -22.84
C THR A 34 4.40 22.26 -22.38
N TYR A 35 3.75 22.97 -23.30
CA TYR A 35 3.03 24.22 -23.06
C TYR A 35 1.52 23.97 -23.11
N LYS A 36 0.75 24.54 -22.18
CA LYS A 36 -0.70 24.32 -22.05
C LYS A 36 -1.42 25.63 -21.80
N ASN A 37 -2.59 25.82 -22.42
CA ASN A 37 -3.48 26.97 -22.20
C ASN A 37 -2.74 28.31 -22.31
N MET A 38 -1.86 28.44 -23.30
CA MET A 38 -1.13 29.68 -23.56
C MET A 38 -2.09 30.73 -24.12
N ASP A 39 -1.90 31.99 -23.72
CA ASP A 39 -2.64 33.11 -24.31
C ASP A 39 -2.38 33.18 -25.82
N SER A 40 -3.43 33.37 -26.61
CA SER A 40 -3.34 33.39 -28.08
C SER A 40 -2.35 34.43 -28.60
N ASP A 41 -2.18 35.53 -27.87
CA ASP A 41 -1.28 36.63 -28.22
C ASP A 41 0.20 36.24 -28.12
N LEU A 42 0.51 35.12 -27.46
CA LEU A 42 1.86 34.55 -27.35
C LEU A 42 2.14 33.47 -28.41
N ILE A 43 1.17 33.16 -29.26
CA ILE A 43 1.25 32.11 -30.27
C ILE A 43 1.21 32.76 -31.65
N SER A 44 2.22 32.49 -32.48
CA SER A 44 2.24 32.90 -33.88
C SER A 44 2.52 31.71 -34.79
N ASP A 45 2.30 31.88 -36.09
CA ASP A 45 2.70 30.86 -37.07
C ASP A 45 4.24 30.70 -37.07
N ALA A 46 4.71 29.47 -37.28
CA ALA A 46 6.13 29.13 -37.36
C ALA A 46 6.61 29.16 -38.81
N ASP A 47 6.77 30.36 -39.38
CA ASP A 47 7.14 30.54 -40.80
C ASP A 47 8.64 30.29 -41.06
N ASP A 48 9.48 30.46 -40.04
CA ASP A 48 10.95 30.43 -40.17
C ASP A 48 11.60 29.05 -40.02
N ILE A 49 10.82 27.97 -39.82
CA ILE A 49 11.35 26.61 -39.68
C ILE A 49 11.49 25.90 -41.03
N SER A 50 12.53 25.08 -41.16
CA SER A 50 12.81 24.29 -42.37
C SER A 50 11.74 23.22 -42.64
N GLU A 51 11.66 22.73 -43.88
CA GLU A 51 10.72 21.65 -44.23
C GLU A 51 11.05 20.33 -43.53
N GLU A 52 12.34 20.06 -43.28
CA GLU A 52 12.80 18.91 -42.51
C GLU A 52 12.33 18.99 -41.04
N GLU A 53 12.40 20.18 -40.43
CA GLU A 53 11.87 20.43 -39.09
C GLU A 53 10.36 20.25 -39.07
N LYS A 54 9.63 20.80 -40.05
CA LYS A 54 8.17 20.62 -40.15
C LYS A 54 7.78 19.15 -40.22
N HIS A 55 8.47 18.37 -41.05
CA HIS A 55 8.23 16.92 -41.16
C HIS A 55 8.48 16.21 -39.82
N THR A 56 9.57 16.57 -39.14
CA THR A 56 9.95 15.96 -37.85
C THR A 56 8.95 16.32 -36.74
N PHE A 57 8.50 17.57 -36.68
CA PHE A 57 7.44 18.00 -35.76
C PHE A 57 6.12 17.25 -36.01
N LYS A 58 5.73 17.06 -37.28
CA LYS A 58 4.53 16.28 -37.63
C LYS A 58 4.64 14.83 -37.20
N PHE A 59 5.80 14.20 -37.43
CA PHE A 59 6.07 12.83 -36.95
C PHE A 59 6.03 12.75 -35.41
N MET A 60 6.64 13.71 -34.71
CA MET A 60 6.56 13.78 -33.26
C MET A 60 5.10 13.90 -32.79
N SER A 61 4.32 14.77 -33.42
CA SER A 61 2.89 14.90 -33.12
C SER A 61 2.11 13.60 -33.35
N SER A 62 2.39 12.84 -34.41
CA SER A 62 1.70 11.56 -34.65
C SER A 62 2.04 10.53 -33.57
N LEU A 63 3.29 10.50 -33.10
CA LEU A 63 3.68 9.65 -31.98
C LEU A 63 2.95 10.02 -30.69
N TYR A 64 2.69 11.32 -30.45
CA TYR A 64 1.87 11.74 -29.31
C TYR A 64 0.41 11.29 -29.43
N ASP A 65 -0.15 11.24 -30.65
CA ASP A 65 -1.49 10.68 -30.88
C ASP A 65 -1.51 9.17 -30.61
N ASP A 66 -0.52 8.44 -31.13
CA ASP A 66 -0.38 6.99 -30.90
C ASP A 66 -0.27 6.69 -29.39
N ILE A 67 0.51 7.48 -28.65
CA ILE A 67 0.62 7.36 -27.19
C ILE A 67 -0.73 7.62 -26.51
N ALA A 68 -1.45 8.68 -26.91
CA ALA A 68 -2.74 9.00 -26.32
C ALA A 68 -3.77 7.88 -26.55
N GLU A 69 -3.80 7.30 -27.75
CA GLU A 69 -4.64 6.15 -28.07
C GLU A 69 -4.26 4.92 -27.20
N LEU A 70 -2.97 4.62 -27.09
CA LEU A 70 -2.48 3.51 -26.25
C LEU A 70 -2.81 3.72 -24.76
N GLU A 71 -2.73 4.96 -24.25
CA GLU A 71 -3.14 5.28 -22.89
C GLU A 71 -4.63 5.06 -22.66
N GLU A 72 -5.48 5.43 -23.62
CA GLU A 72 -6.93 5.18 -23.55
C GLU A 72 -7.23 3.67 -23.57
N GLN A 73 -6.60 2.93 -24.48
CA GLN A 73 -6.70 1.48 -24.54
C GLN A 73 -6.26 0.83 -23.23
N LYS A 74 -5.14 1.28 -22.64
CA LYS A 74 -4.66 0.83 -21.33
C LYS A 74 -5.70 1.05 -20.24
N ARG A 75 -6.29 2.25 -20.14
CA ARG A 75 -7.35 2.54 -19.16
C ARG A 75 -8.57 1.63 -19.34
N ALA A 76 -8.97 1.36 -20.59
CA ALA A 76 -10.08 0.45 -20.88
C ALA A 76 -9.77 -1.00 -20.46
N ILE A 77 -8.53 -1.46 -20.69
CA ILE A 77 -8.05 -2.78 -20.24
C ILE A 77 -8.02 -2.85 -18.71
N ASP A 78 -7.47 -1.83 -18.04
CA ASP A 78 -7.41 -1.77 -16.58
C ASP A 78 -8.81 -1.82 -15.95
N ALA A 79 -9.79 -1.12 -16.55
CA ALA A 79 -11.19 -1.20 -16.14
C ALA A 79 -11.77 -2.62 -16.29
N LYS A 80 -11.49 -3.30 -17.40
CA LYS A 80 -11.91 -4.71 -17.61
C LYS A 80 -11.26 -5.67 -16.60
N ILE A 81 -9.98 -5.46 -16.29
CA ILE A 81 -9.25 -6.23 -15.27
C ILE A 81 -9.90 -6.02 -13.89
N ALA A 82 -10.18 -4.77 -13.51
CA ALA A 82 -10.83 -4.44 -12.25
C ALA A 82 -12.23 -5.08 -12.13
N ALA A 83 -13.04 -5.00 -13.18
CA ALA A 83 -14.34 -5.66 -13.25
C ALA A 83 -14.22 -7.19 -13.09
N SER A 84 -13.27 -7.81 -13.79
CA SER A 84 -13.04 -9.26 -13.72
C SER A 84 -12.58 -9.70 -12.32
N LYS A 85 -11.68 -8.93 -11.67
CA LYS A 85 -11.26 -9.17 -10.28
C LYS A 85 -12.46 -9.10 -9.31
N LYS A 86 -13.40 -8.19 -9.53
CA LYS A 86 -14.64 -8.08 -8.72
C LYS A 86 -15.52 -9.31 -8.88
N GLU A 87 -15.71 -9.81 -10.10
CA GLU A 87 -16.49 -11.03 -10.36
C GLU A 87 -15.80 -12.28 -9.78
N ILE A 88 -14.47 -12.39 -9.88
CA ILE A 88 -13.70 -13.45 -9.21
C ILE A 88 -13.91 -13.40 -7.70
N LYS A 89 -13.90 -12.22 -7.07
CA LYS A 89 -14.16 -12.06 -5.63
C LYS A 89 -15.55 -12.58 -5.25
N LYS A 90 -16.58 -12.28 -6.06
CA LYS A 90 -17.93 -12.82 -5.87
C LYS A 90 -17.97 -14.34 -6.00
N ALA A 91 -17.38 -14.89 -7.07
CA ALA A 91 -17.31 -16.34 -7.28
C ALA A 91 -16.60 -17.06 -6.13
N LYS A 92 -15.47 -16.52 -5.65
CA LYS A 92 -14.76 -17.03 -4.46
C LYS A 92 -15.66 -17.03 -3.22
N SER A 93 -16.49 -16.00 -3.02
CA SER A 93 -17.46 -15.97 -1.92
C SER A 93 -18.55 -17.04 -2.07
N VAL A 94 -19.11 -17.22 -3.27
CA VAL A 94 -20.11 -18.28 -3.54
C VAL A 94 -19.53 -19.66 -3.28
N ILE A 95 -18.32 -19.96 -3.79
CA ILE A 95 -17.64 -21.24 -3.56
C ILE A 95 -17.43 -21.48 -2.05
N ARG A 96 -16.99 -20.46 -1.31
CA ARG A 96 -16.82 -20.54 0.15
C ARG A 96 -18.13 -20.88 0.86
N ASN A 97 -19.22 -20.19 0.51
CA ASN A 97 -20.54 -20.45 1.07
C ASN A 97 -21.04 -21.86 0.76
N LEU A 98 -20.91 -22.33 -0.48
CA LEU A 98 -21.26 -23.72 -0.86
C LEU A 98 -20.41 -24.75 -0.12
N GLN A 99 -19.16 -24.43 0.15
CA GLN A 99 -18.28 -25.25 0.97
C GLN A 99 -18.59 -25.11 2.47
N GLY A 100 -19.44 -24.19 2.91
CA GLY A 100 -19.66 -23.92 4.34
C GLY A 100 -18.41 -23.42 5.06
N ARG A 101 -17.52 -22.68 4.38
CA ARG A 101 -16.31 -22.08 4.98
C ARG A 101 -16.30 -20.56 4.80
N MET A 102 -15.59 -19.88 5.70
CA MET A 102 -15.40 -18.43 5.75
C MET A 102 -14.13 -18.00 4.98
N SER A 103 -13.97 -16.69 4.72
CA SER A 103 -12.62 -16.17 4.43
C SER A 103 -11.79 -16.17 5.71
N ILE A 104 -10.46 -16.09 5.57
CA ILE A 104 -9.57 -15.91 6.71
C ILE A 104 -9.87 -14.62 7.50
N ALA A 105 -10.27 -13.53 6.82
CA ALA A 105 -10.71 -12.30 7.48
C ALA A 105 -11.99 -12.51 8.31
N ASP A 106 -13.07 -12.99 7.68
CA ASP A 106 -14.33 -13.31 8.38
C ASP A 106 -14.11 -14.34 9.51
N PHE A 107 -13.18 -15.29 9.32
CA PHE A 107 -12.83 -16.28 10.34
C PHE A 107 -12.12 -15.62 11.54
N ALA A 108 -11.17 -14.73 11.29
CA ALA A 108 -10.46 -13.99 12.34
C ALA A 108 -11.42 -13.09 13.14
N GLU A 109 -12.32 -12.39 12.46
CA GLU A 109 -13.41 -11.63 13.09
C GLU A 109 -14.32 -12.55 13.92
N LYS A 110 -14.74 -13.69 13.35
CA LYS A 110 -15.60 -14.66 14.05
C LYS A 110 -14.94 -15.23 15.30
N VAL A 111 -13.62 -15.47 15.28
CA VAL A 111 -12.85 -15.90 16.46
C VAL A 111 -12.88 -14.80 17.52
N GLY A 112 -12.60 -13.56 17.14
CA GLY A 112 -12.67 -12.39 18.04
C GLY A 112 -14.05 -12.22 18.70
N ASP A 113 -15.13 -12.28 17.91
CA ASP A 113 -16.52 -12.21 18.37
C ASP A 113 -16.91 -13.30 19.38
N MET A 114 -16.21 -14.44 19.33
CA MET A 114 -16.52 -15.62 20.15
C MET A 114 -15.66 -15.70 21.41
N LEU A 115 -14.69 -14.79 21.59
CA LEU A 115 -13.88 -14.75 22.81
C LEU A 115 -14.76 -14.45 24.04
N PRO A 116 -14.43 -15.00 25.22
CA PRO A 116 -15.10 -14.65 26.47
C PRO A 116 -15.05 -13.14 26.73
N GLU A 117 -16.12 -12.58 27.30
CA GLU A 117 -16.28 -11.13 27.55
C GLU A 117 -15.07 -10.54 28.30
N GLY A 118 -14.63 -11.18 29.39
CA GLY A 118 -13.48 -10.70 30.15
C GLY A 118 -12.16 -10.66 29.36
N LEU A 119 -11.96 -11.59 28.42
CA LEU A 119 -10.79 -11.56 27.53
C LEU A 119 -10.96 -10.50 26.43
N PHE A 120 -12.18 -10.34 25.91
CA PHE A 120 -12.49 -9.31 24.93
C PHE A 120 -12.25 -7.90 25.51
N ASP A 121 -12.69 -7.64 26.74
CA ASP A 121 -12.45 -6.38 27.44
C ASP A 121 -10.95 -6.11 27.63
N GLU A 122 -10.19 -7.14 28.02
CA GLU A 122 -8.73 -7.03 28.13
C GLU A 122 -8.06 -6.76 26.79
N MET A 123 -8.55 -7.38 25.70
CA MET A 123 -8.10 -7.07 24.35
C MET A 123 -8.38 -5.61 23.99
N VAL A 124 -9.56 -5.08 24.28
CA VAL A 124 -9.91 -3.68 24.02
C VAL A 124 -9.01 -2.73 24.81
N ASP A 125 -8.85 -2.95 26.12
CA ASP A 125 -8.01 -2.13 27.00
C ASP A 125 -6.55 -2.10 26.52
N LYS A 126 -6.01 -3.28 26.19
CA LYS A 126 -4.63 -3.40 25.71
C LYS A 126 -4.47 -3.10 24.22
N LYS A 127 -5.56 -2.81 23.51
CA LYS A 127 -5.62 -2.52 22.06
C LYS A 127 -5.13 -3.68 21.19
N PHE A 128 -5.52 -4.90 21.50
CA PHE A 128 -5.36 -6.07 20.65
C PHE A 128 -6.55 -6.23 19.70
N TRP A 129 -6.28 -6.75 18.50
CA TRP A 129 -7.32 -7.14 17.55
C TRP A 129 -6.92 -8.40 16.78
N CYS A 130 -7.91 -9.07 16.20
CA CYS A 130 -7.68 -10.20 15.30
C CYS A 130 -7.28 -9.68 13.91
N CYS A 131 -6.20 -10.22 13.36
CA CYS A 131 -5.63 -9.84 12.07
C CYS A 131 -5.22 -11.08 11.27
N THR A 132 -5.03 -10.92 9.97
CA THR A 132 -4.58 -11.99 9.06
C THR A 132 -3.12 -11.85 8.65
N THR A 133 -2.44 -10.79 9.09
CA THR A 133 -1.07 -10.43 8.74
C THR A 133 -0.35 -9.80 9.92
N LEU A 134 0.97 -9.97 9.96
CA LEU A 134 1.86 -9.12 10.75
C LEU A 134 2.36 -7.95 9.90
N PRO A 135 2.82 -6.85 10.51
CA PRO A 135 3.52 -5.78 9.79
C PRO A 135 4.72 -6.30 8.99
N ASP A 136 4.93 -5.76 7.79
CA ASP A 136 5.87 -6.21 6.74
C ASP A 136 5.74 -7.67 6.28
N GLU A 137 4.68 -8.38 6.66
CA GLU A 137 4.45 -9.75 6.24
C GLU A 137 3.23 -9.87 5.32
N GLY A 138 3.35 -10.73 4.31
CA GLY A 138 2.23 -11.13 3.46
C GLY A 138 1.21 -11.98 4.22
N VAL A 139 0.04 -12.18 3.60
CA VAL A 139 -0.99 -13.08 4.17
C VAL A 139 -0.49 -14.53 4.19
N ASP A 140 -0.39 -15.11 5.38
CA ASP A 140 -0.22 -16.56 5.58
C ASP A 140 -1.63 -17.20 5.65
N GLU A 141 -2.03 -17.95 4.61
CA GLU A 141 -3.34 -18.60 4.58
C GLU A 141 -3.53 -19.63 5.70
N ASN A 142 -2.46 -20.04 6.39
CA ASN A 142 -2.44 -21.03 7.46
C ASN A 142 -2.28 -20.40 8.85
N ALA A 143 -2.36 -19.07 8.98
CA ALA A 143 -2.26 -18.41 10.27
C ALA A 143 -3.17 -17.19 10.37
N MET A 144 -3.72 -16.99 11.56
CA MET A 144 -4.23 -15.68 11.97
C MET A 144 -3.45 -15.20 13.20
N TYR A 145 -3.60 -13.93 13.51
CA TYR A 145 -2.88 -13.29 14.60
C TYR A 145 -3.88 -12.57 15.51
N ILE A 146 -3.63 -12.60 16.82
CA ILE A 146 -4.20 -11.63 17.76
C ILE A 146 -3.06 -10.71 18.12
N LEU A 147 -3.10 -9.45 17.67
CA LEU A 147 -1.94 -8.58 17.77
C LEU A 147 -2.28 -7.18 18.26
N ASN A 148 -1.28 -6.55 18.87
CA ASN A 148 -1.23 -5.15 19.24
C ASN A 148 0.02 -4.52 18.61
N ILE A 149 -0.13 -3.28 18.15
CA ILE A 149 0.99 -2.43 17.72
C ILE A 149 1.02 -1.25 18.67
N CYS A 150 2.19 -1.00 19.27
CA CYS A 150 2.42 0.09 20.19
C CYS A 150 3.53 0.98 19.66
N ASP A 151 3.26 2.28 19.51
CA ASP A 151 4.30 3.22 19.10
C ASP A 151 5.38 3.33 20.18
N VAL A 152 6.63 3.19 19.76
CA VAL A 152 7.82 3.32 20.63
C VAL A 152 8.42 4.71 20.48
N SER A 153 8.53 5.20 19.25
CA SER A 153 9.04 6.54 18.99
C SER A 153 8.60 7.10 17.64
N SER A 154 8.06 8.32 17.65
CA SER A 154 7.56 9.03 16.45
C SER A 154 8.52 10.09 15.90
N ARG A 155 9.74 10.24 16.45
CA ARG A 155 10.66 11.35 16.09
C ARG A 155 11.98 10.85 15.52
N LYS A 156 12.47 11.50 14.46
CA LYS A 156 13.77 11.20 13.82
C LYS A 156 14.95 11.20 14.81
N GLY A 157 15.02 12.19 15.69
CA GLY A 157 16.11 12.32 16.68
C GLY A 157 16.16 11.21 17.75
N SER A 158 15.09 10.42 17.94
CA SER A 158 15.16 9.23 18.79
C SER A 158 15.72 8.00 18.07
N LEU A 159 15.64 7.94 16.73
CA LEU A 159 16.13 6.82 15.94
C LEU A 159 17.66 6.82 15.81
N GLU A 160 18.27 8.01 15.65
CA GLU A 160 19.74 8.19 15.62
C GLU A 160 20.45 7.60 16.85
N SER A 161 19.76 7.57 17.99
CA SER A 161 20.29 7.04 19.24
C SER A 161 20.20 5.51 19.36
N LEU A 162 19.52 4.84 18.43
CA LEU A 162 19.29 3.40 18.46
C LEU A 162 20.40 2.68 17.69
N PRO A 163 21.18 1.80 18.35
CA PRO A 163 22.34 1.16 17.72
C PRO A 163 21.96 0.14 16.64
N PHE A 164 20.67 -0.15 16.50
CA PHE A 164 20.14 -1.11 15.53
C PHE A 164 19.44 -0.44 14.32
N MET A 165 19.50 0.90 14.22
CA MET A 165 18.94 1.69 13.12
C MET A 165 20.07 2.33 12.29
N TYR A 166 19.84 2.55 10.99
CA TYR A 166 20.73 3.29 10.09
C TYR A 166 19.93 4.11 9.07
N GLU A 167 20.57 5.09 8.43
CA GLU A 167 19.97 5.87 7.36
C GLU A 167 20.58 5.48 6.01
N GLU A 168 19.73 5.13 5.04
CA GLU A 168 20.12 4.81 3.67
C GLU A 168 19.30 5.68 2.71
N TYR A 169 19.98 6.46 1.86
CA TYR A 169 19.36 7.41 0.91
C TYR A 169 18.33 8.40 1.51
N GLY A 170 18.48 8.77 2.80
CA GLY A 170 17.58 9.70 3.48
C GLY A 170 16.38 9.03 4.18
N ASP A 171 16.27 7.71 4.09
CA ASP A 171 15.28 6.90 4.79
C ASP A 171 15.94 6.10 5.92
N TRP A 172 15.24 5.96 7.05
CA TRP A 172 15.69 5.12 8.14
C TRP A 172 15.35 3.66 7.87
N GLU A 173 16.27 2.77 8.21
CA GLU A 173 16.11 1.33 8.13
C GLU A 173 16.62 0.65 9.41
N MET A 174 16.14 -0.57 9.65
CA MET A 174 16.54 -1.39 10.78
C MET A 174 17.50 -2.48 10.31
N TYR A 175 18.62 -2.70 11.01
CA TYR A 175 19.54 -3.77 10.65
C TYR A 175 18.85 -5.14 10.72
N LYS A 176 19.19 -6.04 9.80
CA LYS A 176 18.63 -7.40 9.75
C LYS A 176 18.85 -8.20 11.05
N ASN A 177 19.93 -7.91 11.78
CA ASN A 177 20.25 -8.54 13.07
C ASN A 177 19.89 -7.66 14.28
N ALA A 178 18.96 -6.70 14.13
CA ALA A 178 18.56 -5.79 15.20
C ALA A 178 18.13 -6.50 16.51
N GLU A 179 17.54 -7.68 16.40
CA GLU A 179 17.09 -8.50 17.54
C GLU A 179 18.24 -8.94 18.48
N GLU A 180 19.49 -8.94 17.99
CA GLU A 180 20.68 -9.29 18.77
C GLU A 180 21.12 -8.16 19.73
N TYR A 181 20.62 -6.93 19.54
CA TYR A 181 21.03 -5.78 20.32
C TYR A 181 20.32 -5.73 21.68
N LEU A 182 21.07 -5.57 22.77
CA LEU A 182 20.49 -5.43 24.12
C LEU A 182 19.50 -4.26 24.24
N LYS A 183 19.73 -3.17 23.49
CA LYS A 183 18.83 -2.02 23.47
C LYS A 183 17.49 -2.38 22.83
N TYR A 184 17.50 -3.17 21.75
CA TYR A 184 16.29 -3.69 21.11
C TYR A 184 15.48 -4.52 22.09
N GLN A 185 16.13 -5.51 22.73
CA GLN A 185 15.47 -6.42 23.68
C GLN A 185 14.87 -5.67 24.88
N ARG A 186 15.56 -4.62 25.37
CA ARG A 186 15.02 -3.76 26.45
C ARG A 186 13.79 -2.98 26.03
N ILE A 187 13.75 -2.48 24.79
CA ILE A 187 12.58 -1.77 24.26
C ILE A 187 11.42 -2.75 24.12
N VAL A 188 11.64 -3.91 23.49
CA VAL A 188 10.62 -4.95 23.37
C VAL A 188 10.05 -5.29 24.74
N SER A 189 10.90 -5.62 25.74
CA SER A 189 10.43 -5.94 27.09
C SER A 189 9.65 -4.82 27.79
N ALA A 190 9.87 -3.55 27.43
CA ALA A 190 9.18 -2.41 28.04
C ALA A 190 7.81 -2.11 27.38
N TYR A 191 7.67 -2.40 26.09
CA TYR A 191 6.48 -2.03 25.30
C TYR A 191 5.60 -3.23 24.92
N ALA A 192 6.15 -4.44 24.94
CA ALA A 192 5.44 -5.66 24.65
C ALA A 192 4.24 -5.83 25.60
N LYS A 193 3.07 -6.09 25.03
CA LYS A 193 1.86 -6.38 25.78
C LYS A 193 1.53 -7.85 25.68
N THR A 194 0.92 -8.39 26.72
CA THR A 194 0.49 -9.79 26.75
C THR A 194 -0.99 -9.90 27.07
N LEU A 195 -1.59 -10.97 26.55
CA LEU A 195 -2.91 -11.49 26.88
C LEU A 195 -2.75 -12.86 27.54
N PRO A 196 -3.67 -13.24 28.44
CA PRO A 196 -3.69 -14.54 29.10
C PRO A 196 -4.30 -15.63 28.19
N ILE A 197 -3.73 -15.82 27.00
CA ILE A 197 -4.15 -16.83 26.02
C ILE A 197 -3.04 -17.83 25.70
N LYS A 198 -3.44 -19.04 25.31
CA LYS A 198 -2.54 -20.12 24.92
C LYS A 198 -2.28 -20.12 23.41
N ALA A 199 -1.26 -19.38 23.00
CA ALA A 199 -0.78 -19.35 21.61
C ALA A 199 0.72 -19.02 21.55
N GLU A 200 1.32 -19.27 20.38
CA GLU A 200 2.72 -18.91 20.11
C GLU A 200 2.85 -17.38 20.13
N TYR A 201 3.59 -16.86 21.11
CA TYR A 201 3.76 -15.41 21.31
C TYR A 201 5.00 -14.90 20.57
N ILE A 202 4.82 -13.81 19.84
CA ILE A 202 5.83 -13.11 19.06
C ILE A 202 5.84 -11.67 19.56
N SER A 203 7.03 -11.14 19.86
CA SER A 203 7.19 -9.70 20.06
C SER A 203 8.46 -9.20 19.40
N LYS A 204 8.31 -8.18 18.58
CA LYS A 204 9.40 -7.61 17.78
C LYS A 204 9.18 -6.12 17.55
N LEU A 205 10.25 -5.39 17.29
CA LEU A 205 10.16 -4.05 16.76
C LEU A 205 9.94 -4.08 15.25
N TYR A 206 9.25 -3.04 14.79
CA TYR A 206 8.87 -2.80 13.42
C TYR A 206 9.13 -1.33 13.10
N TYR A 207 9.63 -1.02 11.92
CA TYR A 207 9.81 0.36 11.49
C TYR A 207 8.91 0.64 10.29
N ASP A 208 7.94 1.52 10.50
CA ASP A 208 7.10 2.07 9.44
C ASP A 208 7.61 3.44 9.02
N LYS A 209 7.53 3.77 7.73
CA LYS A 209 7.98 5.08 7.23
C LYS A 209 7.05 6.23 7.65
N GLU A 210 5.76 5.96 7.83
CA GLU A 210 4.75 6.93 8.22
C GLU A 210 4.62 6.99 9.75
N ASP A 211 4.55 5.83 10.41
CA ASP A 211 4.27 5.74 11.86
C ASP A 211 5.53 5.64 12.74
N GLY A 212 6.70 5.40 12.14
CA GLY A 212 7.98 5.32 12.85
C GLY A 212 8.22 3.97 13.53
N LEU A 213 8.98 3.98 14.63
CA LEU A 213 9.34 2.75 15.34
C LEU A 213 8.20 2.29 16.23
N GLN A 214 7.76 1.05 16.03
CA GLN A 214 6.67 0.41 16.72
C GLN A 214 7.13 -0.90 17.36
N CYS A 215 6.43 -1.34 18.39
CA CYS A 215 6.55 -2.64 19.02
C CYS A 215 5.29 -3.45 18.72
N VAL A 216 5.49 -4.59 18.05
CA VAL A 216 4.44 -5.55 17.76
C VAL A 216 4.42 -6.59 18.86
N SER A 217 3.23 -6.86 19.40
CA SER A 217 2.95 -7.98 20.28
C SER A 217 1.88 -8.83 19.61
N ALA A 218 2.17 -10.09 19.30
CA ALA A 218 1.28 -10.91 18.50
C ALA A 218 1.22 -12.35 19.00
N TYR A 219 0.05 -12.94 18.93
CA TYR A 219 -0.17 -14.36 19.17
C TYR A 219 -0.49 -15.03 17.83
N LYS A 220 0.40 -15.90 17.37
CA LYS A 220 0.20 -16.67 16.14
C LYS A 220 -0.71 -17.86 16.41
N VAL A 221 -1.82 -17.91 15.69
CA VAL A 221 -2.81 -18.99 15.75
C VAL A 221 -2.74 -19.77 14.45
N LYS A 222 -2.26 -21.01 14.53
CA LYS A 222 -2.16 -21.91 13.37
C LYS A 222 -3.53 -22.40 12.95
N LEU A 223 -3.80 -22.33 11.65
CA LEU A 223 -5.05 -22.75 11.01
C LEU A 223 -4.79 -24.04 10.24
N GLU A 224 -5.32 -25.14 10.74
CA GLU A 224 -5.05 -26.50 10.25
C GLU A 224 -6.28 -27.14 9.59
N LYS A 225 -7.46 -26.55 9.82
CA LYS A 225 -8.74 -27.08 9.34
C LYS A 225 -9.44 -26.06 8.46
N LYS A 226 -10.47 -26.55 7.76
CA LYS A 226 -11.39 -25.71 7.01
C LYS A 226 -12.02 -24.66 7.94
N LEU A 227 -12.02 -23.42 7.48
CA LEU A 227 -12.44 -22.25 8.26
C LEU A 227 -13.96 -22.20 8.46
N THR A 228 -14.50 -23.07 9.32
CA THR A 228 -15.94 -23.14 9.64
C THR A 228 -16.24 -22.48 10.99
N LYS A 229 -17.52 -22.29 11.30
CA LYS A 229 -17.96 -21.71 12.57
C LYS A 229 -17.60 -22.62 13.75
N GLU A 230 -17.68 -23.93 13.54
CA GLU A 230 -17.31 -24.95 14.52
C GLU A 230 -15.82 -24.93 14.79
N TYR A 231 -15.00 -24.75 13.75
CA TYR A 231 -13.56 -24.63 13.93
C TYR A 231 -13.17 -23.34 14.66
N ALA A 232 -13.86 -22.22 14.42
CA ALA A 232 -13.66 -20.99 15.20
C ALA A 232 -13.92 -21.22 16.70
N LYS A 233 -14.96 -21.96 17.06
CA LYS A 233 -15.23 -22.34 18.47
C LYS A 233 -14.10 -23.21 19.05
N GLU A 234 -13.56 -24.15 18.27
CA GLU A 234 -12.43 -24.97 18.71
C GLU A 234 -11.17 -24.13 18.95
N ILE A 235 -10.89 -23.16 18.08
CA ILE A 235 -9.79 -22.22 18.25
C ILE A 235 -9.97 -21.41 19.53
N VAL A 236 -11.15 -20.81 19.75
CA VAL A 236 -11.44 -20.06 20.98
C VAL A 236 -11.23 -20.93 22.21
N ALA A 237 -11.80 -22.14 22.24
CA ALA A 237 -11.65 -23.06 23.37
C ALA A 237 -10.18 -23.40 23.65
N LYS A 238 -9.34 -23.56 22.61
CA LYS A 238 -7.90 -23.78 22.75
C LYS A 238 -7.17 -22.54 23.31
N LEU A 239 -7.50 -21.36 22.79
CA LEU A 239 -6.89 -20.10 23.22
C LEU A 239 -7.20 -19.79 24.68
N THR A 240 -8.41 -20.11 25.13
CA THR A 240 -8.93 -19.78 26.47
C THR A 240 -8.93 -20.95 27.43
N ASP A 241 -8.25 -22.05 27.10
CA ASP A 241 -8.17 -23.22 27.98
C ASP A 241 -7.51 -22.83 29.32
N GLY A 242 -8.26 -22.92 30.41
CA GLY A 242 -7.82 -22.49 31.75
C GLY A 242 -7.88 -20.98 32.00
N PHE A 243 -8.51 -20.20 31.12
CA PHE A 243 -8.81 -18.78 31.38
C PHE A 243 -9.92 -18.67 32.43
N VAL A 244 -9.67 -17.92 33.51
CA VAL A 244 -10.59 -17.77 34.65
C VAL A 244 -10.86 -16.28 34.87
N TYR A 245 -11.84 -15.73 34.17
CA TYR A 245 -12.47 -14.45 34.51
C TYR A 245 -13.96 -14.49 34.14
N GLY A 246 -14.81 -14.44 35.18
CA GLY A 246 -16.24 -14.05 35.13
C GLY A 246 -17.23 -15.07 34.60
N ASN A 247 -18.00 -15.68 35.52
CA ASN A 247 -19.38 -16.13 35.23
C ASN A 247 -20.31 -14.93 35.12
#